data_AF-A0A4W5KMQ7-F1
#
_entry.id   AF-A0A4W5KMQ7-F1
#
_cell.length_a   1.000
_cell.length_b   1.000
_cell.length_c   1.000
_cell.angle_alpha   90.00
_cell.angle_beta   90.00
_cell.angle_gamma   90.00
#
_symmetry.space_group_name_H-M   'P 1'
#
loop_
_entity.id
_entity.type
_entity.pdbx_description
1 polymer ?
#
loop_
_entity_poly.entity_id
_entity_poly.type
_entity_poly.pdbx_seq_one_letter_code
_entity_poly.pdbx_strand_id
1 'polypeptide(L)'
;MVAIFLVTIMYVPTGLFSLVLLTVALGAQALTPSHHLSLSDVARLQAFLSQPFTDLASAYYSIVGLSKLGASVADENDACHFLKAQLDPMSVDSLFFAAEASQAISDCEIPVSNETRDILLAAVSEDSTVTQIFRAVSALSSLGLPLASQEVVGALVARIAKEDNVLAITTALQTATRLSQQAELGGILEEIEDLAARLDDLGGVYLQFEEGLEATALFVTAAYTLSDHVDTEPPLKEDQVIQLVNSVFSKKSWHSLSEAFSVACAAAALSNNRFHVPVIVSAQGPATVSHSQPILQLLVTDVLSNPLASASVVVESAQAVASKSVLLTQAPFSLRDGIFELNFMASQPASGYYQFSVAITGDTRLVASQVEVSWPSFQEKMYWESFCTCLHSWPPCQTEQLMEKGLGQGGDQESDGPSDRASEFLCGDGRTFQKDNHLCSIPPIRPLWISGQTEATPQ
;
A
#
# COMPACT_ATOMS: atom_id res chain seq x y z
N MET A 1 -7.96 -39.76 41.38
CA MET A 1 -7.45 -40.38 42.63
C MET A 1 -6.44 -41.43 42.20
N VAL A 2 -5.12 -41.39 42.42
CA VAL A 2 -4.21 -40.77 43.41
C VAL A 2 -2.85 -40.71 42.65
N ALA A 3 -2.19 -39.56 42.43
CA ALA A 3 -1.14 -38.95 43.28
C ALA A 3 0.01 -39.93 43.66
N ILE A 4 1.32 -39.65 43.70
CA ILE A 4 2.18 -38.44 43.66
C ILE A 4 3.65 -38.93 43.97
N PHE A 5 4.68 -38.13 43.60
CA PHE A 5 6.07 -38.03 44.16
C PHE A 5 7.14 -39.11 43.85
N LEU A 6 8.47 -38.87 43.76
CA LEU A 6 9.44 -37.79 44.12
C LEU A 6 10.73 -37.97 43.24
N VAL A 7 11.29 -36.95 42.59
CA VAL A 7 12.51 -36.15 42.93
C VAL A 7 13.67 -36.89 43.61
N THR A 8 14.88 -36.84 43.02
CA THR A 8 16.18 -36.34 43.58
C THR A 8 17.31 -36.48 42.53
N ILE A 9 18.16 -35.46 42.30
CA ILE A 9 19.65 -35.51 42.25
C ILE A 9 20.24 -34.12 41.84
N MET A 10 20.78 -33.43 42.85
CA MET A 10 22.06 -32.68 42.98
C MET A 10 22.67 -31.81 41.85
N TYR A 11 22.78 -30.51 42.15
CA TYR A 11 23.98 -29.64 42.24
C TYR A 11 25.02 -29.56 41.09
N VAL A 12 25.13 -28.39 40.45
CA VAL A 12 26.34 -27.85 39.76
C VAL A 12 26.40 -26.31 39.98
N PRO A 13 27.58 -25.70 40.21
CA PRO A 13 27.70 -24.48 41.03
C PRO A 13 27.64 -23.14 40.27
N THR A 14 27.36 -22.10 41.05
CA THR A 14 27.40 -20.67 40.73
C THR A 14 28.82 -20.14 40.52
N GLY A 15 29.07 -19.48 39.38
CA GLY A 15 30.23 -18.59 39.19
C GLY A 15 30.61 -18.38 37.73
N LEU A 16 30.50 -17.12 37.27
CA LEU A 16 30.94 -16.59 35.96
C LEU A 16 30.23 -17.13 34.72
N PHE A 17 29.16 -16.45 34.29
CA PHE A 17 28.92 -16.05 32.89
C PHE A 17 27.87 -14.92 32.88
N SER A 18 28.20 -13.82 33.54
CA SER A 18 27.48 -12.56 33.39
C SER A 18 28.23 -11.73 32.34
N LEU A 19 27.97 -11.97 31.04
CA LEU A 19 28.11 -10.98 29.95
C LEU A 19 27.77 -11.57 28.56
N VAL A 20 26.54 -12.03 28.30
CA VAL A 20 26.00 -12.06 26.93
C VAL A 20 24.50 -11.75 26.98
N LEU A 21 24.19 -10.46 27.17
CA LEU A 21 22.91 -9.87 26.81
C LEU A 21 23.22 -8.88 25.70
N LEU A 22 23.65 -9.41 24.55
CA LEU A 22 23.86 -8.65 23.32
C LEU A 22 22.64 -8.89 22.44
N THR A 23 21.69 -7.97 22.58
CA THR A 23 20.75 -7.48 21.55
C THR A 23 20.59 -8.36 20.30
N VAL A 24 19.52 -9.15 20.27
CA VAL A 24 18.79 -9.41 19.03
C VAL A 24 17.57 -8.49 19.06
N ALA A 25 17.79 -7.25 18.63
CA ALA A 25 16.72 -6.39 18.16
C ALA A 25 16.94 -6.26 16.65
N LEU A 26 16.57 -7.31 15.91
CA LEU A 26 16.51 -7.30 14.45
C LEU A 26 15.49 -8.36 14.01
N GLY A 27 14.45 -7.88 13.33
CA GLY A 27 13.43 -8.71 12.68
C GLY A 27 12.02 -8.35 13.14
N ALA A 28 11.18 -7.96 12.18
CA ALA A 28 9.76 -7.57 12.31
C ALA A 28 9.47 -6.12 12.73
N GLN A 29 9.99 -5.15 11.97
CA GLN A 29 9.37 -3.82 11.89
C GLN A 29 8.60 -3.72 10.56
N ALA A 30 7.48 -4.42 10.49
CA ALA A 30 6.39 -4.08 9.59
C ALA A 30 5.10 -4.65 10.21
N LEU A 31 4.67 -4.05 11.33
CA LEU A 31 3.34 -4.34 11.89
C LEU A 31 2.22 -3.92 10.92
N THR A 32 2.56 -3.07 9.94
CA THR A 32 1.69 -2.59 8.86
C THR A 32 2.41 -2.59 7.51
N PRO A 33 1.69 -2.70 6.38
CA PRO A 33 2.26 -2.47 5.06
C PRO A 33 2.80 -1.05 4.94
N SER A 34 4.03 -0.95 4.43
CA SER A 34 4.71 0.31 4.15
C SER A 34 4.30 0.92 2.81
N HIS A 35 3.76 0.10 1.89
CA HIS A 35 3.25 0.55 0.60
C HIS A 35 1.80 0.11 0.39
N HIS A 36 1.00 1.01 -0.16
CA HIS A 36 -0.40 0.81 -0.52
C HIS A 36 -0.80 1.77 -1.62
N LEU A 37 -1.87 1.50 -2.38
CA LEU A 37 -2.37 2.46 -3.36
C LEU A 37 -3.21 3.53 -2.65
N SER A 38 -2.75 4.78 -2.67
CA SER A 38 -3.58 5.93 -2.28
C SER A 38 -4.70 6.14 -3.30
N LEU A 39 -5.74 6.91 -2.96
CA LEU A 39 -6.79 7.31 -3.93
C LEU A 39 -6.20 7.93 -5.20
N SER A 40 -5.12 8.71 -5.07
CA SER A 40 -4.43 9.31 -6.21
C SER A 40 -3.72 8.26 -7.08
N ASP A 41 -3.22 7.19 -6.47
CA ASP A 41 -2.54 6.09 -7.16
C ASP A 41 -3.57 5.23 -7.90
N VAL A 42 -4.72 4.95 -7.28
CA VAL A 42 -5.85 4.25 -7.90
C VAL A 42 -6.35 5.03 -9.12
N ALA A 43 -6.50 6.35 -9.01
CA ALA A 43 -6.89 7.19 -10.14
C ALA A 43 -5.85 7.15 -11.29
N ARG A 44 -4.55 7.13 -10.97
CA ARG A 44 -3.49 6.98 -11.99
C ARG A 44 -3.52 5.60 -12.64
N LEU A 45 -3.79 4.54 -11.88
CA LEU A 45 -3.94 3.19 -12.40
C LEU A 45 -5.12 3.09 -13.36
N GLN A 46 -6.28 3.62 -12.97
CA GLN A 46 -7.46 3.68 -13.83
C GLN A 46 -7.18 4.48 -15.11
N ALA A 47 -6.52 5.63 -15.00
CA ALA A 47 -6.14 6.44 -16.16
C ALA A 47 -5.19 5.68 -17.10
N PHE A 48 -4.23 4.94 -16.55
CA PHE A 48 -3.30 4.12 -17.35
C PHE A 48 -4.02 2.96 -18.05
N LEU A 49 -4.99 2.32 -17.39
CA LEU A 49 -5.84 1.28 -17.98
C LEU A 49 -6.89 1.82 -18.95
N SER A 50 -7.13 3.13 -18.98
CA SER A 50 -8.08 3.76 -19.91
C SER A 50 -7.45 4.19 -21.23
N GLN A 51 -6.28 3.66 -21.56
CA GLN A 51 -5.62 3.91 -22.85
C GLN A 51 -6.46 3.35 -24.02
N PRO A 52 -6.38 3.96 -25.23
CA PRO A 52 -7.11 3.46 -26.39
C PRO A 52 -6.74 2.02 -26.74
N PHE A 53 -7.71 1.25 -27.21
CA PHE A 53 -7.49 -0.14 -27.62
C PHE A 53 -6.71 -0.20 -28.94
N THR A 54 -5.60 -0.94 -28.95
CA THR A 54 -4.80 -1.21 -30.14
C THR A 54 -5.10 -2.58 -30.73
N ASP A 55 -5.50 -3.52 -29.88
CA ASP A 55 -5.79 -4.92 -30.17
C ASP A 55 -6.67 -5.53 -29.06
N LEU A 56 -7.09 -6.78 -29.22
CA LEU A 56 -7.92 -7.47 -28.23
C LEU A 56 -7.24 -7.63 -26.86
N ALA A 57 -5.92 -7.80 -26.80
CA ALA A 57 -5.20 -7.96 -25.54
C ALA A 57 -5.22 -6.64 -24.74
N SER A 58 -4.94 -5.52 -25.40
CA SER A 58 -5.05 -4.18 -24.80
C SER A 58 -6.47 -3.88 -24.33
N ALA A 59 -7.50 -4.28 -25.09
CA ALA A 59 -8.90 -4.16 -24.69
C ALA A 59 -9.20 -5.01 -23.45
N TYR A 60 -8.77 -6.27 -23.43
CA TYR A 60 -8.92 -7.16 -22.28
C TYR A 60 -8.30 -6.58 -21.00
N TYR A 61 -7.01 -6.20 -21.05
CA TYR A 61 -6.33 -5.64 -19.88
C TYR A 61 -6.99 -4.37 -19.37
N SER A 62 -7.47 -3.52 -20.28
CA SER A 62 -8.16 -2.27 -19.96
C SER A 62 -9.54 -2.52 -19.35
N ILE A 63 -10.43 -3.23 -20.06
CA ILE A 63 -11.81 -3.49 -19.67
C ILE A 63 -11.86 -4.29 -18.37
N VAL A 64 -11.16 -5.42 -18.32
CA VAL A 64 -11.19 -6.30 -17.14
C VAL A 64 -10.44 -5.64 -15.99
N GLY A 65 -9.29 -4.99 -16.25
CA GLY A 65 -8.54 -4.28 -15.21
C GLY A 65 -9.33 -3.17 -14.54
N LEU A 66 -10.06 -2.35 -15.31
CA LEU A 66 -10.96 -1.32 -14.77
C LEU A 66 -12.06 -1.95 -13.92
N SER A 67 -12.66 -3.05 -14.39
CA SER A 67 -13.71 -3.74 -13.62
C SER A 67 -13.22 -4.23 -12.26
N LYS A 68 -11.96 -4.67 -12.15
CA LYS A 68 -11.33 -5.08 -10.88
C LYS A 68 -11.18 -3.90 -9.90
N LEU A 69 -11.10 -2.68 -10.42
CA LEU A 69 -11.04 -1.45 -9.63
C LEU A 69 -12.43 -0.84 -9.38
N GLY A 70 -13.51 -1.55 -9.74
CA GLY A 70 -14.88 -1.05 -9.62
C GLY A 70 -15.23 0.07 -10.61
N ALA A 71 -14.46 0.21 -11.69
CA ALA A 71 -14.69 1.17 -12.77
C ALA A 71 -15.14 0.48 -14.06
N SER A 72 -15.81 1.23 -14.93
CA SER A 72 -16.18 0.79 -16.28
C SER A 72 -15.41 1.58 -17.34
N VAL A 73 -15.35 1.04 -18.56
CA VAL A 73 -14.90 1.81 -19.72
C VAL A 73 -15.88 2.96 -20.03
N ALA A 74 -15.38 4.02 -20.66
CA ALA A 74 -16.16 5.23 -20.90
C ALA A 74 -17.35 5.00 -21.87
N ASP A 75 -17.17 4.14 -22.88
CA ASP A 75 -18.22 3.75 -23.82
C ASP A 75 -18.25 2.22 -23.96
N GLU A 76 -19.18 1.59 -23.22
CA GLU A 76 -19.38 0.14 -23.21
C GLU A 76 -19.83 -0.40 -24.58
N ASN A 77 -20.59 0.39 -25.36
CA ASN A 77 -21.07 -0.03 -26.68
C ASN A 77 -19.93 -0.04 -27.70
N ASP A 78 -19.12 1.02 -27.73
CA ASP A 78 -17.95 1.09 -28.61
C ASP A 78 -16.93 0.00 -28.26
N ALA A 79 -16.68 -0.22 -26.97
CA ALA A 79 -15.83 -1.30 -26.51
C ALA A 79 -16.34 -2.67 -26.97
N CYS A 80 -17.63 -2.97 -26.79
CA CYS A 80 -18.21 -4.22 -27.27
C CYS A 80 -18.13 -4.37 -28.79
N HIS A 81 -18.38 -3.29 -29.54
CA HIS A 81 -18.24 -3.29 -30.99
C HIS A 81 -16.79 -3.57 -31.42
N PHE A 82 -15.81 -2.98 -30.74
CA PHE A 82 -14.39 -3.24 -30.97
C PHE A 82 -14.04 -4.72 -30.77
N LEU A 83 -14.50 -5.33 -29.66
CA LEU A 83 -14.26 -6.76 -29.39
C LEU A 83 -14.81 -7.64 -30.51
N LYS A 84 -16.04 -7.37 -30.98
CA LYS A 84 -16.69 -8.11 -32.07
C LYS A 84 -15.99 -7.92 -33.41
N ALA A 85 -15.51 -6.71 -33.70
CA ALA A 85 -14.87 -6.38 -34.96
C ALA A 85 -13.46 -6.99 -35.11
N GLN A 86 -12.73 -7.14 -34.01
CA GLN A 86 -11.38 -7.71 -34.00
C GLN A 86 -11.35 -9.23 -33.77
N LEU A 87 -12.51 -9.85 -33.54
CA LEU A 87 -12.61 -11.27 -33.22
C LEU A 87 -12.19 -12.15 -34.41
N ASP A 88 -11.16 -12.97 -34.20
CA ASP A 88 -10.86 -14.15 -35.02
C ASP A 88 -11.44 -15.42 -34.33
N PRO A 89 -12.53 -16.00 -34.87
CA PRO A 89 -13.19 -17.16 -34.26
C PRO A 89 -12.36 -18.45 -34.34
N MET A 90 -11.22 -18.44 -35.04
CA MET A 90 -10.33 -19.58 -35.20
C MET A 90 -9.09 -19.50 -34.27
N SER A 91 -8.95 -18.42 -33.50
CA SER A 91 -7.81 -18.18 -32.61
C SER A 91 -8.23 -18.29 -31.15
N VAL A 92 -7.63 -19.22 -30.41
CA VAL A 92 -7.85 -19.39 -28.96
C VAL A 92 -7.57 -18.09 -28.20
N ASP A 93 -6.52 -17.36 -28.59
CA ASP A 93 -6.15 -16.08 -27.98
C ASP A 93 -7.20 -15.01 -28.23
N SER A 94 -7.66 -14.89 -29.48
CA SER A 94 -8.69 -13.93 -29.83
C SER A 94 -9.99 -14.20 -29.09
N LEU A 95 -10.39 -15.48 -28.97
CA LEU A 95 -11.58 -15.91 -28.25
C LEU A 95 -11.45 -15.62 -26.75
N PHE A 96 -10.31 -15.93 -26.15
CA PHE A 96 -10.02 -15.63 -24.75
C PHE A 96 -10.16 -14.13 -24.45
N PHE A 97 -9.43 -13.29 -25.16
CA PHE A 97 -9.43 -11.85 -24.89
C PHE A 97 -10.81 -11.23 -25.09
N ALA A 98 -11.52 -11.61 -26.16
CA ALA A 98 -12.86 -11.10 -26.42
C ALA A 98 -13.89 -11.59 -25.40
N ALA A 99 -13.91 -12.89 -25.07
CA ALA A 99 -14.89 -13.48 -24.15
C ALA A 99 -14.70 -13.01 -22.70
N GLU A 100 -13.45 -12.94 -22.21
CA GLU A 100 -13.22 -12.45 -20.84
C GLU A 100 -13.53 -10.95 -20.73
N ALA A 101 -13.18 -10.15 -21.75
CA ALA A 101 -13.48 -8.72 -21.74
C ALA A 101 -14.99 -8.47 -21.81
N SER A 102 -15.74 -9.25 -22.59
CA SER A 102 -17.17 -9.06 -22.75
C SER A 102 -17.95 -9.30 -21.46
N GLN A 103 -17.47 -10.18 -20.57
CA GLN A 103 -18.09 -10.44 -19.27
C GLN A 103 -18.09 -9.22 -18.32
N ALA A 104 -17.20 -8.26 -18.57
CA ALA A 104 -17.12 -7.00 -17.81
C ALA A 104 -17.90 -5.85 -18.49
N ILE A 105 -18.60 -6.11 -19.59
CA ILE A 105 -19.41 -5.11 -20.33
C ILE A 105 -20.87 -5.56 -20.31
N SER A 106 -21.76 -4.63 -19.94
CA SER A 106 -23.20 -4.92 -19.90
C SER A 106 -23.73 -5.22 -21.31
N ASP A 107 -24.54 -6.27 -21.45
CA ASP A 107 -25.19 -6.67 -22.71
C ASP A 107 -24.22 -6.93 -23.90
N CYS A 108 -22.95 -7.29 -23.62
CA CYS A 108 -21.97 -7.64 -24.65
C CYS A 108 -21.84 -9.16 -24.87
N GLU A 109 -22.57 -9.70 -25.86
CA GLU A 109 -22.44 -11.11 -26.23
C GLU A 109 -21.43 -11.33 -27.36
N ILE A 110 -20.47 -12.24 -27.19
CA ILE A 110 -19.54 -12.67 -28.22
C ILE A 110 -20.16 -13.82 -29.05
N PRO A 111 -20.13 -13.75 -30.39
CA PRO A 111 -20.71 -14.81 -31.21
C PRO A 111 -19.94 -16.13 -31.06
N VAL A 112 -20.67 -17.23 -30.93
CA VAL A 112 -20.12 -18.59 -30.77
C VAL A 112 -20.64 -19.50 -31.87
N SER A 113 -19.74 -20.17 -32.58
CA SER A 113 -20.06 -21.26 -33.51
C SER A 113 -19.66 -22.62 -32.95
N ASN A 114 -20.08 -23.71 -33.61
CA ASN A 114 -19.65 -25.06 -33.23
C ASN A 114 -18.13 -25.22 -33.44
N GLU A 115 -17.59 -24.65 -34.51
CA GLU A 115 -16.17 -24.68 -34.84
C GLU A 115 -15.35 -23.95 -33.76
N THR A 116 -15.82 -22.79 -33.29
CA THR A 116 -15.23 -22.06 -32.16
C THR A 116 -15.16 -22.94 -30.92
N ARG A 117 -16.26 -23.63 -30.57
CA ARG A 117 -16.30 -24.55 -29.44
C ARG A 117 -15.30 -25.70 -29.60
N ASP A 118 -15.24 -26.31 -30.78
CA ASP A 118 -14.36 -27.45 -31.04
C ASP A 118 -12.88 -27.08 -30.93
N ILE A 119 -12.50 -25.87 -31.38
CA ILE A 119 -11.12 -25.35 -31.26
C ILE A 119 -10.74 -25.15 -29.79
N LEU A 120 -11.63 -24.57 -28.98
CA LEU A 120 -11.38 -24.36 -27.57
C LEU A 120 -11.25 -25.68 -26.81
N LEU A 121 -12.14 -26.65 -27.09
CA LEU A 121 -12.06 -27.98 -26.47
C LEU A 121 -10.78 -28.72 -26.89
N ALA A 122 -10.37 -28.63 -28.16
CA ALA A 122 -9.14 -29.25 -28.64
C ALA A 122 -7.87 -28.66 -28.00
N ALA A 123 -7.90 -27.38 -27.58
CA ALA A 123 -6.79 -26.74 -26.89
C ALA A 123 -6.63 -27.22 -25.43
N VAL A 124 -7.66 -27.84 -24.83
CA VAL A 124 -7.56 -28.50 -23.53
C VAL A 124 -6.92 -29.88 -23.70
N SER A 125 -5.59 -29.91 -23.71
CA SER A 125 -4.80 -31.13 -23.94
C SER A 125 -3.48 -31.08 -23.15
N GLU A 126 -2.95 -32.25 -22.77
CA GLU A 126 -1.63 -32.38 -22.16
C GLU A 126 -0.48 -31.93 -23.08
N ASP A 127 -0.73 -31.93 -24.40
CA ASP A 127 0.22 -31.47 -25.42
C ASP A 127 0.24 -29.94 -25.58
N SER A 128 -0.78 -29.24 -25.07
CA SER A 128 -0.87 -27.78 -25.08
C SER A 128 0.03 -27.16 -24.01
N THR A 129 0.41 -25.91 -24.21
CA THR A 129 1.03 -25.11 -23.15
C THR A 129 0.01 -24.74 -22.06
N VAL A 130 0.46 -24.47 -20.84
CA VAL A 130 -0.43 -24.03 -19.75
C VAL A 130 -1.21 -22.77 -20.14
N THR A 131 -0.56 -21.82 -20.83
CA THR A 131 -1.22 -20.61 -21.34
C THR A 131 -2.33 -20.92 -22.33
N GLN A 132 -2.15 -21.87 -23.24
CA GLN A 132 -3.21 -22.27 -24.18
C GLN A 132 -4.39 -22.92 -23.46
N ILE A 133 -4.11 -23.80 -22.48
CA ILE A 133 -5.15 -24.42 -21.64
C ILE A 133 -5.92 -23.33 -20.88
N PHE A 134 -5.22 -22.41 -20.21
CA PHE A 134 -5.82 -21.29 -19.49
C PHE A 134 -6.72 -20.44 -20.38
N ARG A 135 -6.23 -20.05 -21.55
CA ARG A 135 -6.98 -19.22 -22.50
C ARG A 135 -8.23 -19.95 -22.99
N ALA A 136 -8.10 -21.24 -23.33
CA ALA A 136 -9.23 -22.04 -23.78
C ALA A 136 -10.29 -22.24 -22.69
N VAL A 137 -9.87 -22.63 -21.48
CA VAL A 137 -10.75 -22.86 -20.32
C VAL A 137 -11.49 -21.58 -19.92
N SER A 138 -10.77 -20.45 -19.88
CA SER A 138 -11.37 -19.16 -19.53
C SER A 138 -12.38 -18.72 -20.58
N ALA A 139 -12.06 -18.86 -21.88
CA ALA A 139 -13.01 -18.61 -22.95
C ALA A 139 -14.25 -19.51 -22.87
N LEU A 140 -14.08 -20.82 -22.66
CA LEU A 140 -15.20 -21.76 -22.49
C LEU A 140 -16.10 -21.35 -21.31
N SER A 141 -15.49 -21.01 -20.17
CA SER A 141 -16.20 -20.58 -18.96
C SER A 141 -16.98 -19.29 -19.20
N SER A 142 -16.34 -18.27 -19.78
CA SER A 142 -16.95 -16.95 -20.02
C SER A 142 -18.02 -16.97 -21.11
N LEU A 143 -17.93 -17.88 -22.08
CA LEU A 143 -18.96 -18.10 -23.09
C LEU A 143 -20.11 -19.02 -22.60
N GLY A 144 -20.05 -19.51 -21.36
CA GLY A 144 -21.06 -20.42 -20.81
C GLY A 144 -21.08 -21.80 -21.49
N LEU A 145 -19.96 -22.20 -22.10
CA LEU A 145 -19.82 -23.49 -22.77
C LEU A 145 -19.45 -24.60 -21.78
N PRO A 146 -19.90 -25.85 -22.02
CA PRO A 146 -19.62 -26.95 -21.11
C PRO A 146 -18.13 -27.28 -21.07
N LEU A 147 -17.62 -27.48 -19.85
CA LEU A 147 -16.23 -27.78 -19.55
C LEU A 147 -16.11 -29.08 -18.75
N ALA A 148 -15.26 -30.00 -19.21
CA ALA A 148 -14.96 -31.22 -18.48
C ALA A 148 -13.86 -30.96 -17.43
N SER A 149 -14.25 -30.50 -16.23
CA SER A 149 -13.30 -30.03 -15.22
C SER A 149 -12.21 -31.04 -14.86
N GLN A 150 -12.54 -32.34 -14.75
CA GLN A 150 -11.55 -33.35 -14.40
C GLN A 150 -10.52 -33.59 -15.52
N GLU A 151 -10.91 -33.45 -16.79
CA GLU A 151 -9.97 -33.54 -17.92
C GLU A 151 -9.00 -32.35 -17.91
N VAL A 152 -9.50 -31.15 -17.58
CA VAL A 152 -8.65 -29.97 -17.40
C VAL A 152 -7.67 -30.18 -16.24
N VAL A 153 -8.12 -30.71 -15.09
CA VAL A 153 -7.23 -31.03 -13.97
C VAL A 153 -6.12 -31.98 -14.39
N GLY A 154 -6.47 -33.06 -15.11
CA GLY A 154 -5.48 -34.01 -15.63
C GLY A 154 -4.44 -33.33 -16.52
N ALA A 155 -4.89 -32.49 -17.45
CA ALA A 155 -4.00 -31.73 -18.33
C ALA A 155 -3.09 -30.76 -17.57
N LEU A 156 -3.63 -30.03 -16.59
CA LEU A 156 -2.85 -29.09 -15.77
C LEU A 156 -1.80 -29.82 -14.92
N VAL A 157 -2.17 -30.90 -14.23
CA VAL A 157 -1.23 -31.68 -13.40
C VAL A 157 -0.09 -32.26 -14.25
N ALA A 158 -0.41 -32.82 -15.42
CA ALA A 158 0.60 -33.35 -16.34
C ALA A 158 1.56 -32.28 -16.87
N ARG A 159 1.08 -31.02 -16.98
CA ARG A 159 1.88 -29.87 -17.39
C ARG A 159 2.71 -29.31 -16.25
N ILE A 160 2.13 -29.08 -15.07
CA ILE A 160 2.82 -28.58 -13.87
C ILE A 160 4.02 -29.48 -13.54
N ALA A 161 3.86 -30.80 -13.60
CA ALA A 161 4.95 -31.76 -13.33
C ALA A 161 6.17 -31.64 -14.26
N LYS A 162 6.04 -30.92 -15.39
CA LYS A 162 7.10 -30.69 -16.39
C LYS A 162 7.53 -29.23 -16.46
N GLU A 163 6.95 -28.37 -15.63
CA GLU A 163 7.10 -26.91 -15.71
C GLU A 163 7.91 -26.40 -14.52
N ASP A 164 8.89 -25.55 -14.79
CA ASP A 164 9.68 -24.85 -13.77
C ASP A 164 9.34 -23.35 -13.71
N ASN A 165 8.66 -22.82 -14.72
CA ASN A 165 8.31 -21.41 -14.83
C ASN A 165 7.20 -21.00 -13.83
N VAL A 166 7.50 -20.02 -12.97
CA VAL A 166 6.55 -19.52 -11.94
C VAL A 166 5.25 -19.04 -12.56
N LEU A 167 5.33 -18.31 -13.67
CA LEU A 167 4.16 -17.71 -14.31
C LEU A 167 3.27 -18.78 -14.93
N ALA A 168 3.85 -19.85 -15.47
CA ALA A 168 3.09 -20.97 -16.00
C ALA A 168 2.34 -21.72 -14.89
N ILE A 169 2.99 -22.05 -13.76
CA ILE A 169 2.32 -22.69 -12.61
C ILE A 169 1.24 -21.75 -12.05
N THR A 170 1.54 -20.46 -11.89
CA THR A 170 0.57 -19.42 -11.48
C THR A 170 -0.64 -19.37 -12.42
N THR A 171 -0.42 -19.51 -13.72
CA THR A 171 -1.50 -19.54 -14.72
C THR A 171 -2.35 -20.82 -14.58
N ALA A 172 -1.75 -21.95 -14.20
CA ALA A 172 -2.51 -23.16 -13.87
C ALA A 172 -3.40 -22.96 -12.63
N LEU A 173 -2.88 -22.31 -11.57
CA LEU A 173 -3.67 -21.92 -10.40
C LEU A 173 -4.88 -21.07 -10.79
N GLN A 174 -4.67 -20.06 -11.65
CA GLN A 174 -5.77 -19.22 -12.15
C GLN A 174 -6.78 -20.02 -12.97
N THR A 175 -6.32 -20.96 -13.79
CA THR A 175 -7.20 -21.86 -14.57
C THR A 175 -8.10 -22.68 -13.64
N ALA A 176 -7.55 -23.19 -12.54
CA ALA A 176 -8.29 -24.01 -11.57
C ALA A 176 -9.47 -23.26 -10.94
N THR A 177 -9.42 -21.94 -10.83
CA THR A 177 -10.54 -21.11 -10.32
C THR A 177 -11.81 -21.16 -11.18
N ARG A 178 -11.68 -21.61 -12.44
CA ARG A 178 -12.78 -21.73 -13.40
C ARG A 178 -13.43 -23.12 -13.40
N LEU A 179 -12.86 -24.06 -12.65
CA LEU A 179 -13.29 -25.45 -12.66
C LEU A 179 -14.43 -25.67 -11.65
N SER A 180 -15.06 -26.83 -11.73
CA SER A 180 -16.01 -27.26 -10.71
C SER A 180 -15.26 -27.55 -9.40
N GLN A 181 -15.83 -27.12 -8.27
CA GLN A 181 -15.35 -27.49 -6.93
C GLN A 181 -15.40 -29.00 -6.65
N GLN A 182 -16.12 -29.78 -7.47
CA GLN A 182 -16.14 -31.24 -7.36
C GLN A 182 -14.92 -31.90 -8.03
N ALA A 183 -14.12 -31.15 -8.78
CA ALA A 183 -12.87 -31.64 -9.36
C ALA A 183 -11.77 -31.78 -8.29
N GLU A 184 -10.79 -32.64 -8.55
CA GLU A 184 -9.69 -32.94 -7.63
C GLU A 184 -8.60 -31.84 -7.66
N LEU A 185 -8.90 -30.67 -7.10
CA LEU A 185 -8.02 -29.48 -7.15
C LEU A 185 -6.88 -29.49 -6.12
N GLY A 186 -6.85 -30.46 -5.20
CA GLY A 186 -5.92 -30.48 -4.06
C GLY A 186 -4.45 -30.38 -4.46
N GLY A 187 -4.00 -31.19 -5.44
CA GLY A 187 -2.61 -31.13 -5.90
C GLY A 187 -2.24 -29.82 -6.59
N ILE A 188 -3.20 -29.13 -7.23
CA ILE A 188 -2.97 -27.80 -7.80
C ILE A 188 -2.93 -26.74 -6.69
N LEU A 189 -3.73 -26.90 -5.62
CA LEU A 189 -3.72 -25.98 -4.48
C LEU A 189 -2.40 -26.02 -3.71
N GLU A 190 -1.79 -27.20 -3.56
CA GLU A 190 -0.48 -27.38 -2.90
C GLU A 190 0.63 -26.55 -3.57
N GLU A 191 0.54 -26.30 -4.87
CA GLU A 191 1.49 -25.45 -5.61
C GLU A 191 1.52 -23.99 -5.10
N ILE A 192 0.51 -23.51 -4.36
CA ILE A 192 0.58 -22.19 -3.72
C ILE A 192 1.72 -22.15 -2.70
N GLU A 193 1.87 -23.18 -1.88
CA GLU A 193 2.94 -23.25 -0.87
C GLU A 193 4.30 -23.40 -1.54
N ASP A 194 4.39 -24.23 -2.58
CA ASP A 194 5.63 -24.43 -3.34
C ASP A 194 6.08 -23.15 -4.06
N LEU A 195 5.15 -22.40 -4.66
CA LEU A 195 5.45 -21.09 -5.24
C LEU A 195 5.82 -20.06 -4.16
N ALA A 196 5.13 -20.06 -3.01
CA ALA A 196 5.47 -19.15 -1.92
C ALA A 196 6.90 -19.38 -1.39
N ALA A 197 7.38 -20.63 -1.40
CA ALA A 197 8.75 -20.98 -1.01
C ALA A 197 9.82 -20.49 -2.01
N ARG A 198 9.41 -20.10 -3.23
CA ARG A 198 10.30 -19.56 -4.28
C ARG A 198 10.38 -18.04 -4.33
N LEU A 199 9.63 -17.34 -3.47
CA LEU A 199 9.69 -15.89 -3.36
C LEU A 199 11.02 -15.44 -2.75
N ASP A 200 11.60 -14.38 -3.29
CA ASP A 200 12.79 -13.74 -2.75
C ASP A 200 12.42 -12.77 -1.64
N ASP A 201 13.01 -12.98 -0.45
CA ASP A 201 13.00 -12.00 0.63
C ASP A 201 14.03 -10.90 0.34
N LEU A 202 13.53 -9.67 0.17
CA LEU A 202 14.37 -8.48 0.06
C LEU A 202 14.31 -7.67 1.35
N GLY A 203 15.21 -8.01 2.27
CA GLY A 203 15.48 -7.23 3.48
C GLY A 203 14.38 -7.30 4.53
N GLY A 204 13.56 -8.35 4.52
CA GLY A 204 12.44 -8.58 5.42
C GLY A 204 11.24 -7.67 5.16
N VAL A 205 11.24 -6.91 4.06
CA VAL A 205 10.20 -5.92 3.74
C VAL A 205 9.39 -6.31 2.51
N TYR A 206 10.01 -7.01 1.56
CA TYR A 206 9.41 -7.37 0.28
C TYR A 206 9.56 -8.88 0.04
N LEU A 207 8.52 -9.49 -0.53
CA LEU A 207 8.53 -10.81 -1.13
C LEU A 207 8.07 -10.69 -2.57
N GLN A 208 8.92 -11.11 -3.50
CA GLN A 208 8.62 -11.07 -4.92
C GLN A 208 9.34 -12.19 -5.66
N PHE A 209 8.87 -12.50 -6.85
CA PHE A 209 9.59 -13.38 -7.76
C PHE A 209 10.69 -12.63 -8.51
N GLU A 210 11.75 -13.34 -8.92
CA GLU A 210 12.81 -12.83 -9.80
C GLU A 210 12.24 -12.31 -11.14
N GLU A 211 11.16 -12.93 -11.63
CA GLU A 211 10.43 -12.55 -12.85
C GLU A 211 9.75 -11.16 -12.74
N GLY A 212 9.62 -10.62 -11.53
CA GLY A 212 9.22 -9.25 -11.27
C GLY A 212 7.77 -9.05 -10.83
N LEU A 213 7.32 -7.80 -10.96
CA LEU A 213 6.05 -7.32 -10.39
C LEU A 213 4.84 -8.07 -10.94
N GLU A 214 4.78 -8.27 -12.25
CA GLU A 214 3.64 -8.92 -12.90
C GLU A 214 3.44 -10.36 -12.41
N ALA A 215 4.52 -11.17 -12.37
CA ALA A 215 4.46 -12.53 -11.84
C ALA A 215 4.03 -12.55 -10.37
N THR A 216 4.58 -11.64 -9.55
CA THR A 216 4.24 -11.52 -8.13
C THR A 216 2.77 -11.16 -7.93
N ALA A 217 2.24 -10.19 -8.69
CA ALA A 217 0.85 -9.75 -8.59
C ALA A 217 -0.15 -10.81 -9.11
N LEU A 218 0.21 -11.50 -10.19
CA LEU A 218 -0.60 -12.61 -10.72
C LEU A 218 -0.63 -13.80 -9.76
N PHE A 219 0.47 -14.10 -9.06
CA PHE A 219 0.51 -15.12 -8.02
C PHE A 219 -0.41 -14.76 -6.85
N VAL A 220 -0.32 -13.54 -6.32
CA VAL A 220 -1.25 -13.06 -5.28
C VAL A 220 -2.69 -13.24 -5.73
N THR A 221 -3.01 -12.81 -6.95
CA THR A 221 -4.36 -12.98 -7.51
C THR A 221 -4.77 -14.46 -7.52
N ALA A 222 -3.91 -15.33 -8.06
CA ALA A 222 -4.19 -16.75 -8.23
C ALA A 222 -4.37 -17.48 -6.89
N ALA A 223 -3.46 -17.24 -5.95
CA ALA A 223 -3.49 -17.85 -4.63
C ALA A 223 -4.80 -17.55 -3.91
N TYR A 224 -5.17 -16.26 -3.81
CA TYR A 224 -6.39 -15.86 -3.12
C TYR A 224 -7.66 -16.32 -3.83
N THR A 225 -7.72 -16.21 -5.17
CA THR A 225 -8.92 -16.60 -5.92
C THR A 225 -9.13 -18.12 -5.96
N LEU A 226 -8.07 -18.92 -6.03
CA LEU A 226 -8.17 -20.37 -5.93
C LEU A 226 -8.56 -20.80 -4.52
N SER A 227 -7.91 -20.24 -3.50
CA SER A 227 -8.27 -20.47 -2.10
C SER A 227 -9.73 -20.13 -1.81
N ASP A 228 -10.24 -19.00 -2.32
CA ASP A 228 -11.65 -18.64 -2.18
C ASP A 228 -12.56 -19.61 -2.92
N HIS A 229 -12.14 -20.06 -4.11
CA HIS A 229 -12.87 -21.03 -4.91
C HIS A 229 -13.01 -22.38 -4.21
N VAL A 230 -11.99 -22.87 -3.52
CA VAL A 230 -11.99 -24.18 -2.84
C VAL A 230 -12.29 -24.11 -1.34
N ASP A 231 -12.68 -22.94 -0.84
CA ASP A 231 -12.99 -22.70 0.56
C ASP A 231 -11.85 -23.06 1.53
N THR A 232 -10.60 -22.80 1.15
CA THR A 232 -9.41 -23.12 1.96
C THR A 232 -8.47 -21.93 2.02
N GLU A 233 -8.07 -21.53 3.22
CA GLU A 233 -7.13 -20.43 3.44
C GLU A 233 -5.83 -20.63 2.66
N PRO A 234 -5.31 -19.61 1.96
CA PRO A 234 -4.03 -19.74 1.27
C PRO A 234 -2.93 -20.02 2.28
N PRO A 235 -1.97 -20.93 2.00
CA PRO A 235 -0.87 -21.26 2.90
C PRO A 235 0.20 -20.14 2.93
N LEU A 236 -0.23 -18.92 3.27
CA LEU A 236 0.58 -17.71 3.38
C LEU A 236 0.46 -17.17 4.80
N LYS A 237 1.60 -16.93 5.44
CA LYS A 237 1.63 -16.32 6.77
C LYS A 237 1.37 -14.81 6.68
N GLU A 238 0.88 -14.22 7.76
CA GLU A 238 0.58 -12.78 7.85
C GLU A 238 1.77 -11.88 7.45
N ASP A 239 2.99 -12.21 7.89
CA ASP A 239 4.21 -11.48 7.52
C ASP A 239 4.49 -11.56 6.01
N GLN A 240 4.29 -12.73 5.41
CA GLN A 240 4.42 -12.91 3.96
C GLN A 240 3.37 -12.08 3.20
N VAL A 241 2.13 -12.03 3.71
CA VAL A 241 1.07 -11.19 3.10
C VAL A 241 1.46 -9.72 3.13
N ILE A 242 1.97 -9.21 4.25
CA ILE A 242 2.45 -7.82 4.38
C ILE A 242 3.59 -7.54 3.39
N GLN A 243 4.54 -8.47 3.25
CA GLN A 243 5.66 -8.34 2.33
C GLN A 243 5.24 -8.39 0.85
N LEU A 244 4.26 -9.22 0.50
CA LEU A 244 3.65 -9.26 -0.83
C LEU A 244 2.93 -7.94 -1.16
N VAL A 245 2.12 -7.42 -0.21
CA VAL A 245 1.45 -6.11 -0.34
C VAL A 245 2.49 -5.01 -0.61
N ASN A 246 3.58 -4.98 0.17
CA ASN A 246 4.66 -4.03 -0.02
C ASN A 246 5.27 -4.13 -1.43
N SER A 247 5.49 -5.35 -1.92
CA SER A 247 6.13 -5.59 -3.22
C SER A 247 5.24 -5.16 -4.37
N VAL A 248 3.97 -5.60 -4.36
CA VAL A 248 2.99 -5.30 -5.41
C VAL A 248 2.71 -3.80 -5.49
N PHE A 249 2.63 -3.11 -4.35
CA PHE A 249 2.26 -1.68 -4.33
C PHE A 249 3.44 -0.72 -4.17
N SER A 250 4.69 -1.21 -4.17
CA SER A 250 5.89 -0.36 -4.13
C SER A 250 6.01 0.56 -5.35
N LYS A 251 5.61 0.06 -6.53
CA LYS A 251 5.64 0.81 -7.79
C LYS A 251 4.32 1.53 -8.03
N LYS A 252 4.41 2.81 -8.41
CA LYS A 252 3.25 3.68 -8.71
C LYS A 252 3.15 4.08 -10.19
N SER A 253 3.95 3.44 -11.02
CA SER A 253 4.07 3.66 -12.47
C SER A 253 4.27 2.31 -13.13
N TRP A 254 3.50 2.03 -14.18
CA TRP A 254 3.49 0.76 -14.88
C TRP A 254 4.02 0.93 -16.30
N HIS A 255 4.73 -0.08 -16.79
CA HIS A 255 5.38 -0.04 -18.11
C HIS A 255 4.48 -0.60 -19.22
N SER A 256 3.51 -1.44 -18.86
CA SER A 256 2.61 -2.11 -19.80
C SER A 256 1.20 -2.26 -19.22
N LEU A 257 0.21 -2.44 -20.09
CA LEU A 257 -1.17 -2.72 -19.68
C LEU A 257 -1.27 -4.03 -18.89
N SER A 258 -0.48 -5.06 -19.24
CA SER A 258 -0.45 -6.34 -18.51
C SER A 258 0.05 -6.17 -17.08
N GLU A 259 1.12 -5.38 -16.88
CA GLU A 259 1.65 -5.07 -15.54
C GLU A 259 0.61 -4.30 -14.71
N ALA A 260 -0.02 -3.26 -15.29
CA ALA A 260 -1.08 -2.50 -14.63
C ALA A 260 -2.30 -3.37 -14.28
N PHE A 261 -2.72 -4.23 -15.20
CA PHE A 261 -3.81 -5.18 -15.02
C PHE A 261 -3.51 -6.16 -13.88
N SER A 262 -2.29 -6.68 -13.80
CA SER A 262 -1.89 -7.62 -12.75
C SER A 262 -1.97 -6.97 -11.36
N VAL A 263 -1.54 -5.70 -11.23
CA VAL A 263 -1.66 -4.93 -9.98
C VAL A 263 -3.11 -4.68 -9.62
N ALA A 264 -3.97 -4.35 -10.60
CA ALA A 264 -5.41 -4.18 -10.38
C ALA A 264 -6.06 -5.48 -9.88
N CYS A 265 -5.71 -6.62 -10.48
CA CYS A 265 -6.19 -7.94 -10.05
C CYS A 265 -5.75 -8.28 -8.62
N ALA A 266 -4.48 -8.05 -8.29
CA ALA A 266 -3.95 -8.31 -6.95
C ALA A 266 -4.62 -7.40 -5.90
N ALA A 267 -4.82 -6.12 -6.23
CA ALA A 267 -5.49 -5.17 -5.36
C ALA A 267 -6.95 -5.60 -5.08
N ALA A 268 -7.68 -6.04 -6.11
CA ALA A 268 -9.04 -6.55 -5.94
C ALA A 268 -9.07 -7.82 -5.08
N ALA A 269 -8.15 -8.76 -5.30
CA ALA A 269 -8.05 -9.99 -4.53
C ALA A 269 -7.75 -9.71 -3.05
N LEU A 270 -6.84 -8.79 -2.74
CA LEU A 270 -6.47 -8.43 -1.35
C LEU A 270 -7.51 -7.53 -0.65
N SER A 271 -8.27 -6.73 -1.41
CA SER A 271 -9.35 -5.89 -0.88
C SER A 271 -10.60 -6.68 -0.54
N ASN A 272 -10.90 -7.73 -1.31
CA ASN A 272 -12.13 -8.51 -1.15
C ASN A 272 -11.87 -10.02 -1.32
N ASN A 273 -11.44 -10.67 -0.23
CA ASN A 273 -11.34 -12.13 -0.11
C ASN A 273 -11.80 -12.59 1.27
N ARG A 274 -11.94 -13.90 1.49
CA ARG A 274 -12.49 -14.43 2.74
C ARG A 274 -11.47 -14.70 3.84
N PHE A 275 -10.18 -14.41 3.61
CA PHE A 275 -9.08 -14.86 4.48
C PHE A 275 -8.26 -13.71 5.06
N HIS A 276 -7.57 -12.94 4.22
CA HIS A 276 -6.66 -11.88 4.65
C HIS A 276 -6.98 -10.57 3.95
N VAL A 277 -7.43 -9.58 4.71
CA VAL A 277 -7.67 -8.21 4.26
C VAL A 277 -6.61 -7.31 4.89
N PRO A 278 -5.54 -6.93 4.17
CA PRO A 278 -4.48 -6.10 4.71
C PRO A 278 -4.99 -4.70 5.05
N VAL A 279 -4.78 -4.30 6.31
CA VAL A 279 -5.21 -3.00 6.82
C VAL A 279 -4.13 -1.96 6.56
N ILE A 280 -4.54 -0.82 6.02
CA ILE A 280 -3.72 0.36 5.85
C ILE A 280 -4.20 1.43 6.85
N VAL A 281 -3.27 1.95 7.65
CA VAL A 281 -3.55 3.01 8.61
C VAL A 281 -2.72 4.22 8.28
N SER A 282 -3.39 5.36 8.11
CA SER A 282 -2.72 6.64 7.86
C SER A 282 -3.19 7.71 8.83
N ALA A 283 -2.23 8.44 9.38
CA ALA A 283 -2.45 9.67 10.12
C ALA A 283 -3.06 10.73 9.21
N GLN A 284 -4.18 11.33 9.62
CA GLN A 284 -4.79 12.46 8.94
C GLN A 284 -4.70 13.73 9.79
N GLY A 285 -4.79 14.89 9.12
CA GLY A 285 -4.81 16.17 9.78
C GLY A 285 -3.43 16.68 10.24
N PRO A 286 -3.40 17.58 11.23
CA PRO A 286 -2.17 18.22 11.68
C PRO A 286 -1.15 17.22 12.23
N ALA A 287 0.13 17.45 11.95
CA ALA A 287 1.22 16.62 12.47
C ALA A 287 1.36 16.70 14.00
N THR A 288 0.69 17.65 14.67
CA THR A 288 0.76 17.91 16.11
C THR A 288 -0.64 18.09 16.69
N VAL A 289 -0.85 17.60 17.92
CA VAL A 289 -2.10 17.84 18.66
C VAL A 289 -1.90 18.95 19.69
N SER A 290 -2.85 19.87 19.79
CA SER A 290 -2.84 21.00 20.73
C SER A 290 -4.24 21.26 21.30
N HIS A 291 -4.39 22.21 22.22
CA HIS A 291 -5.73 22.61 22.70
C HIS A 291 -6.62 23.19 21.60
N SER A 292 -6.04 23.88 20.62
CA SER A 292 -6.75 24.41 19.45
C SER A 292 -7.05 23.34 18.40
N GLN A 293 -6.28 22.25 18.36
CA GLN A 293 -6.48 21.09 17.50
C GLN A 293 -6.36 19.79 18.31
N PRO A 294 -7.38 19.44 19.12
CA PRO A 294 -7.25 18.40 20.15
C PRO A 294 -7.46 16.97 19.63
N ILE A 295 -7.84 16.83 18.37
CA ILE A 295 -8.31 15.58 17.77
C ILE A 295 -7.19 14.92 16.96
N LEU A 296 -6.87 13.67 17.31
CA LEU A 296 -6.13 12.73 16.46
C LEU A 296 -7.08 12.14 15.43
N GLN A 297 -6.66 12.10 14.17
CA GLN A 297 -7.44 11.55 13.07
C GLN A 297 -6.67 10.40 12.41
N LEU A 298 -7.34 9.26 12.26
CA LEU A 298 -6.84 8.09 11.57
C LEU A 298 -7.77 7.73 10.42
N LEU A 299 -7.20 7.55 9.24
CA LEU A 299 -7.87 6.91 8.12
C LEU A 299 -7.44 5.44 8.08
N VAL A 300 -8.43 4.55 8.14
CA VAL A 300 -8.24 3.10 8.13
C VAL A 300 -8.93 2.53 6.91
N THR A 301 -8.15 1.96 5.99
CA THR A 301 -8.62 1.50 4.68
C THR A 301 -8.05 0.12 4.35
N ASP A 302 -8.57 -0.48 3.27
CA ASP A 302 -7.90 -1.58 2.59
C ASP A 302 -6.79 -1.07 1.65
N VAL A 303 -6.20 -1.99 0.87
CA VAL A 303 -5.13 -1.70 -0.11
C VAL A 303 -5.56 -0.85 -1.30
N LEU A 304 -6.87 -0.72 -1.55
CA LEU A 304 -7.49 0.11 -2.60
C LEU A 304 -7.96 1.47 -2.06
N SER A 305 -7.59 1.83 -0.82
CA SER A 305 -8.07 3.03 -0.13
C SER A 305 -9.60 3.05 0.13
N ASN A 306 -10.27 1.90 0.15
CA ASN A 306 -11.67 1.84 0.57
C ASN A 306 -11.77 1.90 2.11
N PRO A 307 -12.64 2.77 2.68
CA PRO A 307 -12.78 2.89 4.13
C PRO A 307 -13.28 1.61 4.80
N LEU A 308 -12.60 1.17 5.87
CA LEU A 308 -13.04 0.05 6.71
C LEU A 308 -13.99 0.54 7.81
N ALA A 309 -15.18 1.02 7.41
CA ALA A 309 -16.13 1.68 8.31
C ALA A 309 -16.73 0.75 9.40
N SER A 310 -16.70 -0.56 9.22
CA SER A 310 -17.13 -1.54 10.22
C SER A 310 -16.05 -1.89 11.25
N ALA A 311 -14.82 -1.39 11.08
CA ALA A 311 -13.73 -1.65 12.01
C ALA A 311 -13.88 -0.87 13.31
N SER A 312 -13.42 -1.48 14.40
CA SER A 312 -13.28 -0.88 15.72
C SER A 312 -11.81 -0.56 15.95
N VAL A 313 -11.49 0.72 16.13
CA VAL A 313 -10.12 1.22 16.32
C VAL A 313 -9.93 1.65 17.76
N VAL A 314 -8.93 1.08 18.43
CA VAL A 314 -8.67 1.30 19.85
C VAL A 314 -7.19 1.60 20.05
N VAL A 315 -6.88 2.63 20.82
CA VAL A 315 -5.54 2.82 21.40
C VAL A 315 -5.36 1.79 22.50
N GLU A 316 -4.52 0.79 22.26
CA GLU A 316 -4.15 -0.18 23.30
C GLU A 316 -3.33 0.48 24.39
N SER A 317 -2.33 1.29 23.99
CA SER A 317 -1.55 2.12 24.89
C SER A 317 -1.03 3.39 24.19
N ALA A 318 -0.96 4.51 24.93
CA ALA A 318 -0.21 5.69 24.51
C ALA A 318 0.82 6.04 25.57
N GLN A 319 2.08 6.17 25.18
CA GLN A 319 3.21 6.36 26.10
C GLN A 319 4.03 7.59 25.71
N ALA A 320 4.39 8.41 26.68
CA ALA A 320 5.34 9.49 26.45
C ALA A 320 6.72 8.89 26.11
N VAL A 321 7.32 9.31 25.00
CA VAL A 321 8.57 8.73 24.49
C VAL A 321 9.73 8.92 25.48
N ALA A 322 9.79 10.10 26.12
CA ALA A 322 10.88 10.48 27.03
C ALA A 322 10.82 9.75 28.37
N SER A 323 9.65 9.63 28.98
CA SER A 323 9.47 9.04 30.32
C SER A 323 9.00 7.59 30.30
N LYS A 324 8.55 7.08 29.14
CA LYS A 324 7.86 5.79 28.98
C LYS A 324 6.60 5.65 29.85
N SER A 325 6.05 6.76 30.35
CA SER A 325 4.84 6.76 31.14
C SER A 325 3.61 6.59 30.25
N VAL A 326 2.75 5.63 30.58
CA VAL A 326 1.48 5.39 29.91
C VAL A 326 0.49 6.50 30.29
N LEU A 327 -0.14 7.11 29.29
CA LEU A 327 -1.15 8.17 29.45
C LEU A 327 -2.56 7.69 29.09
N LEU A 328 -2.68 6.85 28.06
CA LEU A 328 -3.93 6.22 27.66
C LEU A 328 -3.77 4.71 27.59
N THR A 329 -4.84 4.01 27.93
CA THR A 329 -4.97 2.55 27.83
C THR A 329 -6.38 2.22 27.40
N GLN A 330 -6.54 1.38 26.37
CA GLN A 330 -7.84 0.91 25.86
C GLN A 330 -8.82 2.07 25.55
N ALA A 331 -8.33 3.12 24.89
CA ALA A 331 -9.15 4.28 24.53
C ALA A 331 -9.69 4.14 23.10
N PRO A 332 -11.03 4.10 22.88
CA PRO A 332 -11.60 3.90 21.55
C PRO A 332 -11.57 5.19 20.72
N PHE A 333 -11.35 5.05 19.42
CA PHE A 333 -11.65 6.09 18.45
C PHE A 333 -13.15 6.10 18.13
N SER A 334 -13.68 7.27 17.78
CA SER A 334 -15.04 7.45 17.27
C SER A 334 -15.00 7.65 15.76
N LEU A 335 -15.75 6.86 15.00
CA LEU A 335 -15.87 7.03 13.56
C LEU A 335 -16.78 8.24 13.24
N ARG A 336 -16.27 9.19 12.45
CA ARG A 336 -17.02 10.33 11.89
C ARG A 336 -16.62 10.55 10.45
N ASP A 337 -17.59 10.54 9.54
CA ASP A 337 -17.39 10.76 8.10
C ASP A 337 -16.26 9.93 7.47
N GLY A 338 -16.12 8.66 7.90
CA GLY A 338 -15.08 7.75 7.41
C GLY A 338 -13.70 7.91 8.06
N ILE A 339 -13.56 8.80 9.03
CA ILE A 339 -12.32 9.06 9.77
C ILE A 339 -12.49 8.66 11.24
N PHE A 340 -11.52 7.94 11.79
CA PHE A 340 -11.48 7.57 13.19
C PHE A 340 -10.84 8.70 14.01
N GLU A 341 -11.59 9.23 14.97
CA GLU A 341 -11.20 10.40 15.75
C GLU A 341 -11.04 10.12 17.24
N LEU A 342 -9.99 10.64 17.86
CA LEU A 342 -9.76 10.58 19.30
C LEU A 342 -9.34 11.95 19.84
N ASN A 343 -10.03 12.46 20.85
CA ASN A 343 -9.62 13.68 21.55
C ASN A 343 -8.49 13.35 22.54
N PHE A 344 -7.25 13.48 22.11
CA PHE A 344 -6.08 13.18 22.94
C PHE A 344 -5.89 14.19 24.07
N MET A 345 -6.20 15.47 23.83
CA MET A 345 -6.01 16.53 24.83
C MET A 345 -6.96 16.42 26.03
N ALA A 346 -8.04 15.63 25.93
CA ALA A 346 -8.89 15.29 27.07
C ALA A 346 -8.12 14.59 28.21
N SER A 347 -7.02 13.89 27.88
CA SER A 347 -6.13 13.25 28.85
C SER A 347 -5.11 14.20 29.50
N GLN A 348 -5.10 15.48 29.09
CA GLN A 348 -4.17 16.51 29.56
C GLN A 348 -2.69 16.09 29.46
N PRO A 349 -2.22 15.67 28.26
CA PRO A 349 -0.82 15.30 28.05
C PRO A 349 0.10 16.49 28.33
N ALA A 350 1.25 16.23 28.94
CA ALA A 350 2.35 17.19 28.92
C ALA A 350 2.83 17.40 27.47
N SER A 351 3.51 18.51 27.19
CA SER A 351 4.13 18.71 25.88
C SER A 351 5.24 17.68 25.65
N GLY A 352 5.25 17.03 24.49
CA GLY A 352 6.26 16.04 24.15
C GLY A 352 5.84 15.11 23.02
N TYR A 353 6.65 14.07 22.77
CA TYR A 353 6.32 13.03 21.80
C TYR A 353 5.68 11.84 22.49
N TYR A 354 4.66 11.28 21.84
CA TYR A 354 3.90 10.14 22.32
C TYR A 354 3.89 9.03 21.27
N GLN A 355 4.16 7.80 21.73
CA GLN A 355 4.05 6.58 20.94
C GLN A 355 2.71 5.93 21.25
N PHE A 356 1.93 5.65 20.22
CA PHE A 356 0.63 4.98 20.28
C PHE A 356 0.76 3.57 19.73
N SER A 357 0.25 2.59 20.47
CA SER A 357 -0.10 1.25 19.97
C SER A 357 -1.59 1.25 19.69
N VAL A 358 -1.97 1.06 18.43
CA VAL A 358 -3.34 1.08 17.95
C VAL A 358 -3.71 -0.31 17.44
N ALA A 359 -4.84 -0.85 17.89
CA ALA A 359 -5.41 -2.08 17.39
C ALA A 359 -6.68 -1.79 16.58
N ILE A 360 -6.80 -2.49 15.46
CA ILE A 360 -7.96 -2.48 14.57
C ILE A 360 -8.61 -3.85 14.67
N THR A 361 -9.89 -3.89 14.99
CA THR A 361 -10.63 -5.14 15.25
C THR A 361 -11.99 -5.10 14.58
N GLY A 362 -12.68 -6.23 14.53
CA GLY A 362 -14.08 -6.33 14.06
C GLY A 362 -14.27 -7.44 13.05
N ASP A 363 -13.55 -7.37 11.94
CA ASP A 363 -13.48 -8.45 10.95
C ASP A 363 -12.28 -9.35 11.26
N THR A 364 -12.49 -10.66 11.31
CA THR A 364 -11.44 -11.64 11.65
C THR A 364 -10.41 -11.81 10.53
N ARG A 365 -10.71 -11.31 9.33
CA ARG A 365 -9.83 -11.36 8.17
C ARG A 365 -8.75 -10.27 8.19
N LEU A 366 -8.87 -9.28 9.08
CA LEU A 366 -7.95 -8.14 9.09
C LEU A 366 -6.54 -8.59 9.48
N VAL A 367 -5.59 -8.40 8.57
CA VAL A 367 -4.16 -8.62 8.82
C VAL A 367 -3.43 -7.29 8.89
N ALA A 368 -2.29 -7.27 9.58
CA ALA A 368 -1.53 -6.06 9.87
C ALA A 368 -2.37 -5.04 10.68
N SER A 369 -3.16 -5.56 11.60
CA SER A 369 -4.20 -4.84 12.34
C SER A 369 -3.70 -4.18 13.64
N GLN A 370 -2.40 -4.27 13.92
CA GLN A 370 -1.72 -3.57 15.01
C GLN A 370 -0.74 -2.55 14.43
N VAL A 371 -0.78 -1.32 14.92
CA VAL A 371 0.03 -0.21 14.37
C VAL A 371 0.69 0.58 15.47
N GLU A 372 1.96 0.88 15.27
CA GLU A 372 2.72 1.80 16.08
C GLU A 372 2.79 3.17 15.39
N VAL A 373 2.30 4.24 16.04
CA VAL A 373 2.34 5.60 15.48
C VAL A 373 2.85 6.62 16.50
N SER A 374 3.67 7.57 16.05
CA SER A 374 4.25 8.63 16.89
C SER A 374 3.58 9.98 16.61
N TRP A 375 3.09 10.67 17.65
CA TRP A 375 2.54 12.03 17.57
C TRP A 375 3.18 12.99 18.58
N PRO A 376 3.58 14.20 18.16
CA PRO A 376 3.87 15.30 19.06
C PRO A 376 2.60 15.96 19.64
N SER A 377 2.65 16.32 20.91
CA SER A 377 1.66 17.13 21.61
C SER A 377 2.25 18.45 22.11
N PHE A 378 1.42 19.50 22.11
CA PHE A 378 1.83 20.84 22.56
C PHE A 378 0.78 21.50 23.46
N GLN A 379 1.22 21.95 24.63
CA GLN A 379 0.41 22.78 25.52
C GLN A 379 0.66 24.28 25.28
N GLU A 380 -0.34 24.98 24.75
CA GLU A 380 -0.30 26.41 24.41
C GLU A 380 -0.13 27.34 25.64
N LYS A 381 -0.46 26.86 26.85
CA LYS A 381 -0.47 27.67 28.08
C LYS A 381 0.90 28.24 28.49
N MET A 382 2.01 27.65 28.03
CA MET A 382 3.34 28.00 28.55
C MET A 382 3.94 29.26 27.90
N TYR A 383 3.40 29.72 26.75
CA TYR A 383 3.93 30.90 26.07
C TYR A 383 3.37 32.23 26.61
N TRP A 384 2.11 32.27 27.07
CA TRP A 384 1.55 33.51 27.61
C TRP A 384 2.17 33.88 28.96
N GLU A 385 2.36 32.92 29.85
CA GLU A 385 2.99 33.21 31.15
C GLU A 385 4.45 33.66 30.99
N SER A 386 5.22 33.03 30.11
CA SER A 386 6.62 33.42 29.85
C SER A 386 6.77 34.78 29.15
N PHE A 387 5.82 35.18 28.31
CA PHE A 387 5.81 36.52 27.70
C PHE A 387 5.44 37.61 28.72
N CYS A 388 4.51 37.34 29.63
CA CYS A 388 4.13 38.27 30.70
C CYS A 388 5.25 38.48 31.73
N THR A 389 6.04 37.45 32.06
CA THR A 389 7.20 37.61 32.97
C THR A 389 8.30 38.47 32.37
N CYS A 390 8.45 38.50 31.03
CA CYS A 390 9.40 39.40 30.37
C CYS A 390 8.97 40.88 30.43
N LEU A 391 7.66 41.17 30.33
CA LEU A 391 7.17 42.57 30.31
C LEU A 391 7.27 43.29 31.66
N HIS A 392 7.34 42.58 32.79
CA HIS A 392 7.44 43.19 34.12
C HIS A 392 8.87 43.53 34.58
N SER A 393 9.89 43.31 33.74
CA SER A 393 11.30 43.46 34.12
C SER A 393 12.05 44.64 33.48
N TRP A 394 11.36 45.54 32.75
CA TRP A 394 11.98 46.69 32.08
C TRP A 394 11.54 48.03 32.72
N PRO A 395 12.45 48.99 32.97
CA PRO A 395 12.10 50.31 33.50
C PRO A 395 11.51 51.23 32.40
N PRO A 396 10.73 52.27 32.77
CA PRO A 396 10.01 53.09 31.80
C PRO A 396 10.97 54.03 31.03
N CYS A 397 10.86 54.06 29.71
CA CYS A 397 11.58 55.00 28.85
C CYS A 397 11.00 56.42 29.00
N GLN A 398 11.89 57.40 29.21
CA GLN A 398 11.58 58.83 29.17
C GLN A 398 11.37 59.29 27.72
N THR A 399 10.41 60.19 27.54
CA THR A 399 10.11 60.87 26.28
C THR A 399 10.90 62.18 26.23
N GLU A 400 11.78 62.36 25.23
CA GLU A 400 12.39 63.66 24.94
C GLU A 400 11.84 64.21 23.61
N GLN A 401 11.31 65.43 23.71
CA GLN A 401 10.78 66.26 22.63
C GLN A 401 11.93 66.81 21.77
N LEU A 402 11.71 66.94 20.46
CA LEU A 402 12.47 67.91 19.66
C LEU A 402 11.56 68.60 18.64
N MET A 403 11.64 69.94 18.69
CA MET A 403 10.85 70.97 18.05
C MET A 403 11.02 71.10 16.53
N GLU A 404 10.00 71.71 15.93
CA GLU A 404 9.92 72.36 14.62
C GLU A 404 11.04 73.38 14.29
N LYS A 405 11.34 73.47 12.98
CA LYS A 405 11.46 74.69 12.10
C LYS A 405 12.45 74.37 10.96
N GLY A 406 12.24 74.68 9.68
CA GLY A 406 11.16 75.36 8.97
C GLY A 406 11.60 75.64 7.51
N LEU A 407 10.61 75.77 6.63
CA LEU A 407 10.53 76.59 5.40
C LEU A 407 11.51 76.38 4.23
N GLY A 408 10.96 76.14 3.04
CA GLY A 408 11.61 76.51 1.76
C GLY A 408 11.08 75.88 0.47
N GLN A 409 9.89 76.29 0.04
CA GLN A 409 9.32 76.37 -1.34
C GLN A 409 9.95 75.59 -2.53
N GLY A 410 9.07 74.94 -3.31
CA GLY A 410 9.14 75.03 -4.78
C GLY A 410 8.63 73.82 -5.58
N GLY A 411 7.42 73.93 -6.13
CA GLY A 411 7.11 73.56 -7.53
C GLY A 411 6.81 72.09 -7.88
N ASP A 412 5.52 71.79 -7.91
CA ASP A 412 4.75 71.05 -8.93
C ASP A 412 5.44 70.03 -9.87
N GLN A 413 4.86 68.81 -9.83
CA GLN A 413 4.26 68.07 -10.95
C GLN A 413 4.77 66.63 -11.15
N GLU A 414 3.77 65.77 -11.32
CA GLU A 414 3.67 64.33 -11.08
C GLU A 414 3.90 63.52 -12.37
N SER A 415 4.66 62.41 -12.30
CA SER A 415 4.30 61.07 -12.83
C SER A 415 5.47 60.07 -12.82
N ASP A 416 5.22 58.94 -12.17
CA ASP A 416 5.75 57.57 -12.29
C ASP A 416 7.27 57.31 -12.32
N GLY A 417 7.78 56.87 -11.17
CA GLY A 417 9.03 56.12 -11.03
C GLY A 417 8.80 54.63 -10.71
N PRO A 418 9.72 53.74 -11.12
CA PRO A 418 9.94 52.43 -10.51
C PRO A 418 10.90 52.55 -9.30
N SER A 419 10.91 51.56 -8.39
CA SER A 419 12.10 51.02 -7.70
C SER A 419 11.79 50.52 -6.28
N ASP A 420 12.23 49.29 -6.03
CA ASP A 420 12.52 48.72 -4.73
C ASP A 420 13.30 49.67 -3.81
N ARG A 421 12.90 49.74 -2.54
CA ARG A 421 13.78 49.92 -1.37
C ARG A 421 13.03 49.60 -0.08
N ALA A 422 13.42 48.52 0.58
CA ALA A 422 13.00 48.14 1.92
C ALA A 422 13.66 49.06 2.98
N SER A 423 12.91 49.38 4.04
CA SER A 423 13.35 50.23 5.15
C SER A 423 14.03 49.39 6.25
N GLU A 424 15.25 49.79 6.65
CA GLU A 424 15.98 49.22 7.79
C GLU A 424 15.62 49.98 9.10
N PHE A 425 15.41 49.22 10.18
CA PHE A 425 15.35 49.75 11.54
C PHE A 425 16.70 49.52 12.26
N LEU A 426 17.28 50.59 12.80
CA LEU A 426 18.52 50.56 13.58
C LEU A 426 18.21 50.50 15.08
N CYS A 427 18.68 49.46 15.76
CA CYS A 427 18.82 49.45 17.22
C CYS A 427 20.27 49.77 17.61
N GLY A 428 20.42 50.60 18.64
CA GLY A 428 21.63 51.37 19.00
C GLY A 428 22.89 50.62 19.44
N ASP A 429 23.09 49.37 19.04
CA ASP A 429 24.36 48.65 19.25
C ASP A 429 24.81 47.89 17.97
N GLY A 430 24.57 48.48 16.79
CA GLY A 430 25.34 48.20 15.58
C GLY A 430 25.35 46.74 15.07
N ARG A 431 24.30 45.95 15.32
CA ARG A 431 24.13 44.62 14.69
C ARG A 431 22.75 44.51 14.04
N THR A 432 22.74 44.17 12.75
CA THR A 432 21.55 43.84 11.95
C THR A 432 21.20 42.36 12.11
N PHE A 433 19.93 42.06 12.34
CA PHE A 433 19.40 40.69 12.39
C PHE A 433 19.02 40.25 10.97
N GLN A 434 19.61 39.15 10.50
CA GLN A 434 19.17 38.46 9.28
C GLN A 434 18.55 37.13 9.69
N LYS A 435 17.31 36.93 9.26
CA LYS A 435 16.44 35.81 9.59
C LYS A 435 16.95 34.57 8.85
N ASP A 436 17.62 33.65 9.55
CA ASP A 436 17.62 32.18 9.34
C ASP A 436 18.62 31.47 10.27
N ASN A 437 18.24 30.27 10.75
CA ASN A 437 18.98 29.28 11.56
C ASN A 437 19.15 29.49 13.07
N HIS A 438 18.42 28.67 13.85
CA HIS A 438 18.90 28.11 15.11
C HIS A 438 18.92 26.57 15.02
N LEU A 439 20.13 26.01 14.92
CA LEU A 439 20.47 24.60 15.17
C LEU A 439 21.15 24.51 16.54
N CYS A 440 20.89 23.41 17.27
CA CYS A 440 21.75 22.95 18.37
C CYS A 440 22.31 21.54 18.04
N SER A 441 23.54 21.55 17.52
CA SER A 441 24.71 20.67 17.80
C SER A 441 24.65 19.13 17.71
N ILE A 442 25.37 18.55 16.72
CA ILE A 442 26.19 17.28 16.75
C ILE A 442 27.39 17.45 15.74
N PRO A 443 28.60 16.81 15.92
CA PRO A 443 29.90 17.23 15.35
C PRO A 443 30.19 16.82 13.87
N PRO A 444 31.34 17.24 13.28
CA PRO A 444 31.49 17.39 11.84
C PRO A 444 32.01 16.14 11.12
N ILE A 445 31.42 15.82 9.97
CA ILE A 445 32.01 14.97 8.93
C ILE A 445 32.34 15.86 7.72
N ARG A 446 33.58 15.78 7.23
CA ARG A 446 34.08 16.53 6.07
C ARG A 446 33.37 16.11 4.77
N PRO A 447 33.11 17.03 3.82
CA PRO A 447 32.55 16.68 2.52
C PRO A 447 33.61 16.16 1.56
N LEU A 448 33.34 15.00 0.95
CA LEU A 448 34.05 14.50 -0.23
C LEU A 448 33.44 15.16 -1.47
N TRP A 449 34.30 15.74 -2.31
CA TRP A 449 33.97 16.30 -3.61
C TRP A 449 33.67 15.17 -4.61
N ILE A 450 32.61 15.30 -5.41
CA ILE A 450 32.41 14.51 -6.64
C ILE A 450 32.52 15.48 -7.82
N SER A 451 33.65 15.42 -8.52
CA SER A 451 33.83 15.99 -9.85
C SER A 451 33.53 14.91 -10.88
N GLY A 452 32.62 15.20 -11.82
CA GLY A 452 32.52 14.45 -13.06
C GLY A 452 33.64 14.83 -14.02
N GLN A 453 34.20 13.85 -14.72
CA GLN A 453 34.86 14.06 -16.02
C GLN A 453 34.88 12.76 -16.83
N THR A 454 34.29 12.86 -18.02
CA THR A 454 34.51 12.07 -19.24
C THR A 454 35.97 12.14 -19.70
N GLU A 455 36.52 11.01 -20.19
CA GLU A 455 37.34 10.84 -21.41
C GLU A 455 37.90 9.39 -21.43
N ALA A 456 37.59 8.59 -22.45
CA ALA A 456 38.32 8.42 -23.72
C ALA A 456 39.70 7.74 -23.58
N THR A 457 39.82 6.57 -24.24
CA THR A 457 40.99 5.71 -24.42
C THR A 457 42.16 6.46 -25.10
N PRO A 458 43.42 6.04 -24.87
CA PRO A 458 44.08 5.21 -25.91
C PRO A 458 45.15 4.23 -25.39
N GLN A 459 45.12 2.99 -25.90
CA GLN A 459 46.17 2.30 -26.69
C GLN A 459 45.83 0.81 -26.85
#